data_AF-A0A7Y8IY10-F1
#
_entry.id   AF-A0A7Y8IY10-F1
#
_cell.length_a   1.000
_cell.length_b   1.000
_cell.length_c   1.000
_cell.angle_alpha   90.00
_cell.angle_beta   90.00
_cell.angle_gamma   90.00
#
_symmetry.space_group_name_H-M   'P 1'
#
loop_
_entity.id
_entity.type
_entity.pdbx_description
1 polymer ?
#
loop_
_entity_poly.entity_id
_entity_poly.type
_entity_poly.pdbx_seq_one_letter_code
_entity_poly.pdbx_strand_id
1 'polypeptide(L)'
;MRNNFLVSKVSATVEGHKSATHLMELWRRYLEQYADHEGSVEEQVVVASYHAAEVLGRLTSILDREGKYARVIEQRTGYFRQGSQQAELFGDCLITGTFTIYNHFNTLAHQFLMGNAAGEQLIREVDRQVHVRVEAAGQVERSAVALNAAFPLLSLVTISLDPEGTATDAIREVERRFVGASAQTKCAHDRLINGLYRLVEMMQLFVALSDSALHGRAMEIAARFEEEDRTRDPLLKLRNGFCRLFELTHLVATHLEGVFKTG
;
A
#
# COMPACT_ATOMS: atom_id res chain seq x y z
N MET A 1 -4.77 23.75 15.60
CA MET A 1 -3.72 22.87 16.15
C MET A 1 -3.25 21.99 15.01
N ARG A 2 -1.94 21.95 14.69
CA ARG A 2 -1.43 21.09 13.61
C ARG A 2 -1.50 19.64 14.08
N ASN A 3 -2.28 18.82 13.39
CA ASN A 3 -2.45 17.41 13.69
C ASN A 3 -1.18 16.66 13.23
N ASN A 4 -0.12 16.74 14.04
CA ASN A 4 1.19 16.19 13.74
C ASN A 4 1.37 14.86 14.47
N PHE A 5 0.40 13.95 14.41
CA PHE A 5 0.43 12.70 15.19
C PHE A 5 1.62 11.80 14.83
N LEU A 6 2.01 11.76 13.54
CA LEU A 6 3.22 11.08 13.09
C LEU A 6 4.52 11.77 13.51
N VAL A 7 4.46 13.07 13.83
CA VAL A 7 5.63 13.89 14.23
C VAL A 7 5.73 14.04 15.75
N SER A 8 4.62 13.93 16.49
CA SER A 8 4.59 14.10 17.95
C SER A 8 5.01 12.85 18.72
N LYS A 9 4.95 11.67 18.09
CA LYS A 9 5.52 10.42 18.62
C LYS A 9 7.03 10.30 18.33
N VAL A 10 7.85 11.09 19.03
CA VAL A 10 9.27 10.79 19.35
C VAL A 10 10.36 11.52 18.53
N SER A 11 11.36 11.97 19.30
CA SER A 11 12.56 12.75 18.97
C SER A 11 13.73 11.90 18.43
N ALA A 12 14.73 12.57 17.85
CA ALA A 12 15.56 12.14 16.72
C ALA A 12 16.81 11.25 17.00
N THR A 13 17.23 10.54 15.94
CA THR A 13 18.62 10.45 15.46
C THR A 13 18.61 10.07 13.96
N VAL A 14 19.41 10.74 13.12
CA VAL A 14 19.30 10.70 11.64
C VAL A 14 20.67 10.51 10.95
N GLU A 15 20.79 9.46 10.14
CA GLU A 15 21.66 9.39 8.96
C GLU A 15 20.83 9.77 7.71
N GLY A 16 20.80 11.05 7.32
CA GLY A 16 19.72 11.61 6.49
C GLY A 16 20.02 11.89 5.00
N HIS A 17 21.23 11.68 4.49
CA HIS A 17 21.59 12.19 3.15
C HIS A 17 21.34 11.24 1.97
N LYS A 18 21.22 9.92 2.18
CA LYS A 18 21.11 8.95 1.05
C LYS A 18 19.67 8.67 0.57
N SER A 19 18.64 8.99 1.34
CA SER A 19 17.28 8.46 1.09
C SER A 19 16.41 9.30 0.13
N ALA A 20 16.50 10.64 0.13
CA ALA A 20 15.55 11.47 -0.66
C ALA A 20 15.91 11.44 -2.14
N THR A 21 17.21 11.38 -2.43
CA THR A 21 17.72 11.08 -3.76
C THR A 21 17.17 9.74 -4.25
N HIS A 22 17.05 8.75 -3.37
CA HIS A 22 16.56 7.43 -3.71
C HIS A 22 15.06 7.39 -4.02
N LEU A 23 14.20 8.08 -3.24
CA LEU A 23 12.75 8.14 -3.55
C LEU A 23 12.46 8.89 -4.86
N MET A 24 13.22 9.95 -5.16
CA MET A 24 13.11 10.63 -6.46
C MET A 24 13.62 9.77 -7.62
N GLU A 25 14.68 9.01 -7.40
CA GLU A 25 15.19 8.05 -8.38
C GLU A 25 14.20 6.92 -8.64
N LEU A 26 13.51 6.43 -7.60
CA LEU A 26 12.45 5.43 -7.74
C LEU A 26 11.29 6.00 -8.59
N TRP A 27 10.87 7.25 -8.35
CA TRP A 27 9.88 7.92 -9.19
C TRP A 27 10.31 8.04 -10.65
N ARG A 28 11.56 8.43 -10.90
CA ARG A 28 12.09 8.53 -12.26
C ARG A 28 12.10 7.18 -12.97
N ARG A 29 12.63 6.14 -12.32
CA ARG A 29 12.65 4.77 -12.86
C ARG A 29 11.24 4.24 -13.14
N TYR A 30 10.28 4.54 -12.27
CA TYR A 30 8.88 4.21 -12.51
C TYR A 30 8.36 4.85 -13.80
N LEU A 31 8.53 6.16 -13.97
CA LEU A 31 8.06 6.86 -15.16
C LEU A 31 8.75 6.37 -16.45
N GLU A 32 10.05 6.14 -16.40
CA GLU A 32 10.83 5.62 -17.53
C GLU A 32 10.31 4.24 -17.95
N GLN A 33 10.27 3.27 -17.02
CA GLN A 33 9.78 1.92 -17.33
C GLN A 33 8.31 1.92 -17.76
N TYR A 34 7.47 2.73 -17.10
CA TYR A 34 6.05 2.81 -17.45
C TYR A 34 5.82 3.33 -18.88
N ALA A 35 6.66 4.28 -19.33
CA ALA A 35 6.65 4.80 -20.69
C ALA A 35 7.25 3.80 -21.70
N ASP A 36 8.32 3.09 -21.35
CA ASP A 36 8.94 2.05 -22.20
C ASP A 36 7.95 0.93 -22.56
N HIS A 37 6.97 0.69 -21.69
CA HIS A 37 5.90 -0.30 -21.87
C HIS A 37 4.59 0.31 -22.41
N GLU A 38 4.63 1.50 -23.04
CA GLU A 38 3.47 2.07 -23.71
C GLU A 38 2.91 1.11 -24.78
N GLY A 39 1.60 0.83 -24.71
CA GLY A 39 0.92 -0.14 -25.56
C GLY A 39 0.74 -1.53 -24.95
N SER A 40 1.42 -1.84 -23.83
CA SER A 40 1.26 -3.09 -23.09
C SER A 40 0.68 -2.84 -21.69
N VAL A 41 -0.64 -3.00 -21.55
CA VAL A 41 -1.34 -2.76 -20.27
C VAL A 41 -0.86 -3.73 -19.19
N GLU A 42 -0.58 -4.99 -19.54
CA GLU A 42 -0.08 -5.99 -18.58
C GLU A 42 1.29 -5.62 -18.02
N GLU A 43 2.21 -5.19 -18.87
CA GLU A 43 3.53 -4.74 -18.42
C GLU A 43 3.44 -3.47 -17.57
N GLN A 44 2.57 -2.52 -17.94
CA GLN A 44 2.30 -1.34 -17.11
C GLN A 44 1.70 -1.69 -15.74
N VAL A 45 0.84 -2.71 -15.65
CA VAL A 45 0.35 -3.25 -14.36
C VAL A 45 1.50 -3.80 -13.53
N VAL A 46 2.40 -4.59 -14.14
CA VAL A 46 3.56 -5.16 -13.43
C VAL A 46 4.46 -4.06 -12.90
N VAL A 47 4.86 -3.11 -13.75
CA VAL A 47 5.69 -1.94 -13.38
C VAL A 47 5.05 -1.20 -12.21
N ALA A 48 3.78 -0.80 -12.33
CA ALA A 48 3.09 -0.06 -11.28
C ALA A 48 3.01 -0.85 -9.96
N SER A 49 2.71 -2.15 -10.02
CA SER A 49 2.62 -3.00 -8.83
C SER A 49 3.98 -3.18 -8.13
N TYR A 50 5.07 -3.30 -8.89
CA TYR A 50 6.42 -3.46 -8.36
C TYR A 50 6.94 -2.17 -7.74
N HIS A 51 6.75 -1.04 -8.42
CA HIS A 51 7.14 0.26 -7.85
C HIS A 51 6.30 0.62 -6.62
N ALA A 52 5.00 0.29 -6.60
CA ALA A 52 4.16 0.41 -5.42
C ALA A 52 4.70 -0.43 -4.25
N ALA A 53 5.13 -1.68 -4.51
CA ALA A 53 5.73 -2.54 -3.51
C ALA A 53 7.08 -1.99 -2.99
N GLU A 54 7.97 -1.52 -3.87
CA GLU A 54 9.27 -0.94 -3.50
C GLU A 54 9.10 0.31 -2.63
N VAL A 55 8.24 1.24 -3.05
CA VAL A 55 8.03 2.49 -2.30
C VAL A 55 7.35 2.23 -0.97
N LEU A 56 6.46 1.24 -0.89
CA LEU A 56 5.85 0.82 0.37
C LEU A 56 6.88 0.22 1.33
N GLY A 57 7.82 -0.59 0.83
CA GLY A 57 8.94 -1.09 1.64
C GLY A 57 9.82 0.04 2.19
N ARG A 58 10.02 1.11 1.42
CA ARG A 58 10.67 2.34 1.91
C ARG A 58 9.85 3.05 2.97
N LEU A 59 8.55 3.23 2.76
CA LEU A 59 7.65 3.83 3.74
C LEU A 59 7.68 3.05 5.07
N THR A 60 7.59 1.72 5.02
CA THR A 60 7.68 0.85 6.20
C THR A 60 9.02 1.00 6.93
N SER A 61 10.12 1.19 6.20
CA SER A 61 11.45 1.44 6.78
C SER A 61 11.54 2.81 7.44
N ILE A 62 10.99 3.84 6.79
CA ILE A 62 10.95 5.23 7.30
C ILE A 62 10.18 5.29 8.62
N LEU A 63 9.10 4.52 8.72
CA LEU A 63 8.25 4.44 9.92
C LEU A 63 8.82 3.53 11.02
N ASP A 64 9.76 2.63 10.72
CA ASP A 64 10.46 1.79 11.70
C ASP A 64 11.64 2.52 12.39
N ARG A 65 11.35 3.64 13.06
CA ARG A 65 12.38 4.54 13.60
C ARG A 65 13.31 3.88 14.62
N GLU A 66 12.81 2.92 15.40
CA GLU A 66 13.58 2.18 16.41
C GLU A 66 14.29 0.95 15.82
N GLY A 67 14.09 0.66 14.52
CA GLY A 67 14.67 -0.51 13.86
C GLY A 67 14.12 -1.86 14.38
N LYS A 68 13.00 -1.85 15.09
CA LYS A 68 12.41 -3.06 15.70
C LYS A 68 12.00 -4.09 14.64
N TYR A 69 11.59 -3.62 13.47
CA TYR A 69 11.15 -4.44 12.35
C TYR A 69 12.15 -4.50 11.19
N ALA A 70 13.32 -3.86 11.31
CA ALA A 70 14.30 -3.71 10.24
C ALA A 70 14.66 -5.03 9.57
N ARG A 71 14.91 -6.09 10.37
CA ARG A 71 15.23 -7.43 9.85
C ARG A 71 14.07 -8.05 9.05
N VAL A 72 12.83 -7.86 9.52
CA VAL A 72 11.63 -8.37 8.82
C VAL A 72 11.39 -7.60 7.53
N ILE A 73 11.61 -6.29 7.53
CA ILE A 73 11.51 -5.43 6.34
C ILE A 73 12.56 -5.82 5.30
N GLU A 74 13.80 -6.01 5.73
CA GLU A 74 14.90 -6.45 4.85
C GLU A 74 14.61 -7.84 4.25
N GLN A 75 14.15 -8.79 5.06
CA GLN A 75 13.77 -10.12 4.60
C GLN A 75 12.65 -10.05 3.55
N ARG A 76 11.58 -9.28 3.81
CA ARG A 76 10.46 -9.07 2.87
C ARG A 76 10.92 -8.42 1.57
N THR A 77 11.82 -7.44 1.66
CA THR A 77 12.44 -6.80 0.49
C THR A 77 13.31 -7.80 -0.29
N GLY A 78 14.03 -8.68 0.40
CA GLY A 78 14.82 -9.74 -0.22
C GLY A 78 13.96 -10.73 -0.99
N TYR A 79 12.86 -11.19 -0.39
CA TYR A 79 11.90 -12.06 -1.08
C TYR A 79 11.25 -11.40 -2.29
N PHE A 80 10.92 -10.11 -2.21
CA PHE A 80 10.41 -9.36 -3.36
C PHE A 80 11.43 -9.35 -4.51
N ARG A 81 12.70 -9.00 -4.24
CA ARG A 81 13.75 -8.95 -5.26
C ARG A 81 14.02 -10.31 -5.90
N GLN A 82 14.02 -11.37 -5.09
CA GLN A 82 14.18 -12.71 -5.61
C GLN A 82 12.97 -13.12 -6.47
N GLY A 83 11.76 -12.87 -5.99
CA GLY A 83 10.52 -13.16 -6.71
C GLY A 83 10.44 -12.41 -8.04
N SER A 84 10.81 -11.13 -8.07
CA SER A 84 10.76 -10.30 -9.28
C SER A 84 11.78 -10.71 -10.33
N GLN A 85 12.92 -11.30 -9.92
CA GLN A 85 13.91 -11.87 -10.84
C GLN A 85 13.48 -13.23 -11.42
N GLN A 86 12.61 -13.95 -10.73
CA GLN A 86 12.19 -15.30 -11.10
C GLN A 86 10.82 -15.35 -11.80
N ALA A 87 10.02 -14.29 -11.66
CA ALA A 87 8.70 -14.22 -12.25
C ALA A 87 8.79 -13.93 -13.76
N GLU A 88 8.31 -14.86 -14.58
CA GLU A 88 8.29 -14.72 -16.05
C GLU A 88 6.89 -14.44 -16.58
N LEU A 89 5.85 -14.99 -15.94
CA LEU A 89 4.46 -14.84 -16.35
C LEU A 89 3.80 -13.68 -15.62
N PHE A 90 2.86 -13.00 -16.30
CA PHE A 90 2.06 -11.92 -15.71
C PHE A 90 1.45 -12.30 -14.35
N GLY A 91 0.92 -13.52 -14.22
CA GLY A 91 0.35 -14.02 -12.97
C GLY A 91 1.38 -14.14 -11.83
N ASP A 92 2.61 -14.57 -12.12
CA ASP A 92 3.69 -14.68 -11.14
C ASP A 92 4.22 -13.30 -10.73
N CYS A 93 4.30 -12.38 -11.70
CA CYS A 93 4.63 -10.99 -11.44
C CYS A 93 3.59 -10.37 -10.50
N LEU A 94 2.31 -10.57 -10.79
CA LEU A 94 1.21 -10.04 -9.99
C LEU A 94 1.20 -10.60 -8.57
N ILE A 95 1.45 -11.90 -8.37
CA ILE A 95 1.61 -12.49 -7.03
C ILE A 95 2.75 -11.81 -6.30
N THR A 96 3.92 -11.67 -6.94
CA THR A 96 5.10 -11.07 -6.33
C THR A 96 4.83 -9.65 -5.84
N GLY A 97 4.21 -8.81 -6.67
CA GLY A 97 3.86 -7.44 -6.30
C GLY A 97 2.82 -7.40 -5.17
N THR A 98 1.72 -8.14 -5.30
CA THR A 98 0.61 -8.09 -4.34
C THR A 98 0.94 -8.68 -2.97
N PHE A 99 1.70 -9.77 -2.90
CA PHE A 99 2.18 -10.31 -1.61
C PHE A 99 3.20 -9.40 -0.95
N THR A 100 4.04 -8.72 -1.73
CA THR A 100 4.99 -7.74 -1.17
C THR A 100 4.23 -6.56 -0.57
N ILE A 101 3.19 -6.07 -1.26
CA ILE A 101 2.29 -5.04 -0.73
C ILE A 101 1.63 -5.49 0.58
N TYR A 102 1.00 -6.67 0.60
CA TYR A 102 0.41 -7.25 1.80
C TYR A 102 1.41 -7.37 2.95
N ASN A 103 2.61 -7.88 2.67
CA ASN A 103 3.67 -8.05 3.65
C ASN A 103 4.07 -6.70 4.28
N HIS A 104 4.21 -5.63 3.50
CA HIS A 104 4.55 -4.34 4.08
C HIS A 104 3.39 -3.72 4.88
N PHE A 105 2.13 -3.87 4.44
CA PHE A 105 0.98 -3.45 5.25
C PHE A 105 0.84 -4.25 6.54
N ASN A 106 1.16 -5.54 6.54
CA ASN A 106 1.24 -6.35 7.75
C ASN A 106 2.32 -5.83 8.71
N THR A 107 3.52 -5.48 8.22
CA THR A 107 4.54 -4.85 9.06
C THR A 107 4.05 -3.52 9.65
N LEU A 108 3.44 -2.66 8.81
CA LEU A 108 2.91 -1.37 9.26
C LEU A 108 1.85 -1.57 10.34
N ALA A 109 0.92 -2.50 10.17
CA ALA A 109 -0.08 -2.80 11.19
C ALA A 109 0.57 -3.17 12.53
N HIS A 110 1.62 -4.00 12.52
CA HIS A 110 2.39 -4.32 13.73
C HIS A 110 3.15 -3.12 14.32
N GLN A 111 3.69 -2.22 13.49
CA GLN A 111 4.33 -0.99 13.97
C GLN A 111 3.34 -0.08 14.70
N PHE A 112 2.15 0.12 14.14
CA PHE A 112 1.15 1.05 14.66
C PHE A 112 0.34 0.49 15.84
N LEU A 113 0.11 -0.83 15.87
CA LEU A 113 -0.71 -1.51 16.88
C LEU A 113 0.13 -2.18 17.97
N MET A 114 1.43 -1.91 18.04
CA MET A 114 2.30 -2.48 19.07
C MET A 114 1.76 -2.20 20.48
N GLY A 115 1.57 -3.25 21.27
CA GLY A 115 1.00 -3.14 22.63
C GLY A 115 -0.52 -3.10 22.68
N ASN A 116 -1.22 -3.12 21.54
CA ASN A 116 -2.66 -3.30 21.44
C ASN A 116 -2.99 -4.77 21.16
N ALA A 117 -3.30 -5.54 22.21
CA ALA A 117 -3.57 -6.97 22.10
C ALA A 117 -4.72 -7.32 21.15
N ALA A 118 -5.77 -6.50 21.10
CA ALA A 118 -6.88 -6.70 20.17
C ALA A 118 -6.45 -6.48 18.71
N GLY A 119 -5.67 -5.42 18.46
CA GLY A 119 -5.08 -5.16 17.14
C GLY A 119 -4.15 -6.28 16.69
N GLU A 120 -3.27 -6.76 17.57
CA GLU A 120 -2.40 -7.90 17.28
C GLU A 120 -3.16 -9.20 16.98
N GLN A 121 -4.26 -9.45 17.69
CA GLN A 121 -5.11 -10.61 17.43
C GLN A 121 -5.76 -10.52 16.04
N LEU A 122 -6.25 -9.34 15.65
CA LEU A 122 -6.82 -9.11 14.33
C LEU A 122 -5.77 -9.32 13.21
N ILE A 123 -4.54 -8.84 13.40
CA ILE A 123 -3.45 -9.07 12.43
C ILE A 123 -3.17 -10.57 12.26
N ARG A 124 -3.05 -11.32 13.35
CA ARG A 124 -2.83 -12.79 13.29
C ARG A 124 -3.97 -13.51 12.59
N GLU A 125 -5.21 -13.07 12.80
CA GLU A 125 -6.37 -13.65 12.14
C GLU A 125 -6.35 -13.39 10.64
N VAL A 126 -5.96 -12.19 10.20
CA VAL A 126 -5.74 -11.89 8.77
C VAL A 126 -4.68 -12.82 8.18
N ASP A 127 -3.53 -12.99 8.86
CA ASP A 127 -2.44 -13.85 8.38
C ASP A 127 -2.86 -15.31 8.25
N ARG A 128 -3.62 -15.81 9.24
CA ARG A 128 -4.19 -17.16 9.22
C ARG A 128 -5.12 -17.34 8.02
N GLN A 129 -5.99 -16.37 7.74
CA GLN A 129 -6.90 -16.43 6.59
C GLN A 129 -6.16 -16.39 5.26
N VAL A 130 -5.09 -15.59 5.14
CA VAL A 130 -4.24 -15.59 3.94
C VAL A 130 -3.63 -16.97 3.72
N HIS A 131 -3.03 -17.56 4.74
CA HIS A 131 -2.38 -18.87 4.65
C HIS A 131 -3.34 -19.95 4.15
N VAL A 132 -4.52 -20.07 4.76
CA VAL A 132 -5.54 -21.07 4.39
C VAL A 132 -6.02 -20.89 2.94
N ARG A 133 -6.16 -19.65 2.46
CA ARG A 133 -6.77 -19.37 1.16
C ARG A 133 -5.80 -19.52 -0.02
N VAL A 134 -4.49 -19.47 0.22
CA VAL A 134 -3.47 -19.46 -0.85
C VAL A 134 -3.12 -20.86 -1.34
N GLU A 135 -3.19 -21.87 -0.46
CA GLU A 135 -2.72 -23.24 -0.74
C GLU A 135 -3.42 -23.90 -1.94
N ALA A 136 -4.70 -23.58 -2.18
CA ALA A 136 -5.49 -24.16 -3.27
C ALA A 136 -5.84 -23.18 -4.41
N ALA A 137 -5.32 -21.95 -4.37
CA ALA A 137 -5.71 -20.88 -5.28
C ALA A 137 -4.83 -20.80 -6.54
N GLY A 138 -5.44 -20.47 -7.68
CA GLY A 138 -4.72 -20.06 -8.90
C GLY A 138 -4.09 -18.68 -8.76
N GLN A 139 -3.24 -18.27 -9.71
CA GLN A 139 -2.37 -17.09 -9.55
C GLN A 139 -3.12 -15.78 -9.26
N VAL A 140 -4.19 -15.49 -10.02
CA VAL A 140 -5.01 -14.29 -9.82
C VAL A 140 -5.76 -14.34 -8.49
N GLU A 141 -6.24 -15.51 -8.07
CA GLU A 141 -6.93 -15.66 -6.78
C GLU A 141 -5.96 -15.45 -5.62
N ARG A 142 -4.71 -15.94 -5.70
CA ARG A 142 -3.67 -15.65 -4.69
C ARG A 142 -3.41 -14.15 -4.56
N SER A 143 -3.31 -13.46 -5.70
CA SER A 143 -3.14 -12.00 -5.73
C SER A 143 -4.34 -11.27 -5.11
N ALA A 144 -5.56 -11.76 -5.40
CA ALA A 144 -6.79 -11.23 -4.80
C ALA A 144 -6.77 -11.41 -3.27
N VAL A 145 -6.42 -12.60 -2.78
CA VAL A 145 -6.30 -12.89 -1.35
C VAL A 145 -5.35 -11.91 -0.67
N ALA A 146 -4.17 -11.68 -1.25
CA ALA A 146 -3.19 -10.74 -0.69
C ALA A 146 -3.73 -9.31 -0.59
N LEU A 147 -4.31 -8.74 -1.66
CA LEU A 147 -4.84 -7.37 -1.61
C LEU A 147 -6.07 -7.24 -0.71
N ASN A 148 -6.95 -8.24 -0.67
CA ASN A 148 -8.10 -8.24 0.23
C ASN A 148 -7.68 -8.34 1.70
N ALA A 149 -6.52 -8.94 2.00
CA ALA A 149 -5.93 -8.98 3.34
C ALA A 149 -5.16 -7.70 3.67
N ALA A 150 -4.54 -7.04 2.69
CA ALA A 150 -3.89 -5.75 2.86
C ALA A 150 -4.88 -4.65 3.28
N PHE A 151 -6.11 -4.68 2.75
CA PHE A 151 -7.15 -3.70 3.06
C PHE A 151 -7.47 -3.56 4.57
N PRO A 152 -7.88 -4.61 5.31
CA PRO A 152 -8.18 -4.49 6.73
C PRO A 152 -6.95 -4.12 7.57
N LEU A 153 -5.75 -4.53 7.16
CA LEU A 153 -4.50 -4.11 7.83
C LEU A 153 -4.28 -2.60 7.70
N LEU A 154 -4.47 -2.04 6.51
CA LEU A 154 -4.40 -0.60 6.31
C LEU A 154 -5.54 0.12 7.04
N SER A 155 -6.76 -0.43 7.07
CA SER A 155 -7.86 0.16 7.86
C SER A 155 -7.48 0.30 9.34
N LEU A 156 -6.89 -0.74 9.94
CA LEU A 156 -6.42 -0.69 11.33
C LEU A 156 -5.36 0.38 11.56
N VAL A 157 -4.39 0.51 10.64
CA VAL A 157 -3.38 1.57 10.68
C VAL A 157 -4.04 2.94 10.59
N THR A 158 -4.95 3.14 9.64
CA THR A 158 -5.65 4.41 9.43
C THR A 158 -6.51 4.80 10.65
N ILE A 159 -7.21 3.85 11.28
CA ILE A 159 -7.96 4.09 12.52
C ILE A 159 -7.01 4.51 13.65
N SER A 160 -5.83 3.89 13.76
CA SER A 160 -4.85 4.25 14.79
C SER A 160 -4.27 5.66 14.61
N LEU A 161 -4.39 6.23 13.40
CA LEU A 161 -4.02 7.61 13.07
C LEU A 161 -5.14 8.63 13.32
N ASP A 162 -6.36 8.19 13.63
CA ASP A 162 -7.53 9.04 13.87
C ASP A 162 -8.01 8.95 15.34
N PRO A 163 -7.20 9.36 16.33
CA PRO A 163 -7.57 9.23 17.74
C PRO A 163 -8.78 10.07 18.14
N GLU A 164 -9.07 11.13 17.40
CA GLU A 164 -10.21 12.02 17.61
C GLU A 164 -11.48 11.55 16.87
N GLY A 165 -11.38 10.50 16.06
CA GLY A 165 -12.51 9.93 15.32
C GLY A 165 -13.03 10.81 14.17
N THR A 166 -12.24 11.77 13.70
CA THR A 166 -12.61 12.75 12.68
C THR A 166 -12.86 12.15 11.29
N ALA A 167 -12.19 11.04 10.99
CA ALA A 167 -12.30 10.31 9.72
C ALA A 167 -13.07 8.99 9.87
N THR A 168 -13.61 8.68 11.06
CA THR A 168 -14.26 7.40 11.34
C THR A 168 -15.39 7.09 10.35
N ASP A 169 -16.25 8.05 10.04
CA ASP A 169 -17.35 7.83 9.09
C ASP A 169 -16.84 7.50 7.68
N ALA A 170 -15.80 8.20 7.22
CA ALA A 170 -15.18 7.95 5.92
C ALA A 170 -14.50 6.56 5.88
N ILE A 171 -13.78 6.18 6.94
CA ILE A 171 -13.18 4.84 7.08
C ILE A 171 -14.28 3.76 7.00
N ARG A 172 -15.37 3.93 7.77
CA ARG A 172 -16.50 2.98 7.78
C ARG A 172 -17.23 2.91 6.45
N GLU A 173 -17.29 4.01 5.70
CA GLU A 173 -17.85 4.00 4.35
C GLU A 173 -17.02 3.14 3.39
N VAL A 174 -15.70 3.27 3.40
CA VAL A 174 -14.81 2.42 2.59
C VAL A 174 -14.95 0.95 2.98
N GLU A 175 -14.99 0.64 4.29
CA GLU A 175 -15.22 -0.73 4.79
C GLU A 175 -16.56 -1.31 4.34
N ARG A 176 -17.65 -0.53 4.43
CA ARG A 176 -18.98 -0.97 3.95
C ARG A 176 -18.95 -1.26 2.45
N ARG A 177 -18.29 -0.43 1.65
CA ARG A 177 -18.12 -0.68 0.21
C ARG A 177 -17.28 -1.92 -0.06
N PHE A 178 -16.22 -2.16 0.70
CA PHE A 178 -15.41 -3.38 0.58
C PHE A 178 -16.22 -4.64 0.85
N VAL A 179 -16.99 -4.66 1.95
CA VAL A 179 -17.84 -5.80 2.32
C VAL A 179 -18.98 -6.00 1.31
N GLY A 180 -19.68 -4.92 0.95
CA GLY A 180 -20.79 -4.95 0.00
C GLY A 180 -20.35 -5.45 -1.38
N ALA A 181 -19.20 -4.99 -1.88
CA ALA A 181 -18.65 -5.47 -3.14
C ALA A 181 -18.17 -6.93 -3.03
N SER A 182 -17.49 -7.31 -1.95
CA SER A 182 -17.01 -8.69 -1.73
C SER A 182 -18.14 -9.71 -1.80
N ALA A 183 -19.32 -9.39 -1.25
CA ALA A 183 -20.51 -10.23 -1.30
C ALA A 183 -21.07 -10.44 -2.71
N GLN A 184 -20.75 -9.54 -3.65
CA GLN A 184 -21.26 -9.55 -5.02
C GLN A 184 -20.24 -10.09 -6.03
N THR A 185 -18.95 -10.03 -5.72
CA THR A 185 -17.88 -10.50 -6.63
C THR A 185 -17.94 -12.01 -6.85
N LYS A 186 -17.93 -12.43 -8.13
CA LYS A 186 -18.02 -13.85 -8.49
C LYS A 186 -16.68 -14.41 -8.95
N CYS A 187 -15.83 -13.60 -9.58
CA CYS A 187 -14.55 -14.05 -10.11
C CYS A 187 -13.34 -13.44 -9.37
N ALA A 188 -12.17 -14.06 -9.56
CA ALA A 188 -10.93 -13.65 -8.91
C ALA A 188 -10.49 -12.22 -9.31
N HIS A 189 -10.72 -11.83 -10.57
CA HIS A 189 -10.40 -10.48 -11.05
C HIS A 189 -11.24 -9.40 -10.35
N ASP A 190 -12.54 -9.62 -10.18
CA ASP A 190 -13.40 -8.67 -9.44
C ASP A 190 -12.95 -8.55 -7.99
N ARG A 191 -12.61 -9.66 -7.34
CA ARG A 191 -12.07 -9.66 -5.97
C ARG A 191 -10.75 -8.91 -5.89
N LEU A 192 -9.85 -9.12 -6.85
CA LEU A 192 -8.56 -8.44 -6.93
C LEU A 192 -8.75 -6.93 -7.07
N ILE A 193 -9.60 -6.49 -8.02
CA ILE A 193 -9.89 -5.08 -8.26
C ILE A 193 -10.56 -4.46 -7.03
N ASN A 194 -11.53 -5.14 -6.41
CA ASN A 194 -12.16 -4.66 -5.19
C ASN A 194 -11.12 -4.44 -4.08
N GLY A 195 -10.25 -5.41 -3.83
CA GLY A 195 -9.17 -5.28 -2.86
C GLY A 195 -8.25 -4.10 -3.16
N LEU A 196 -7.79 -3.97 -4.41
CA LEU A 196 -6.90 -2.87 -4.84
C LEU A 196 -7.56 -1.50 -4.70
N TYR A 197 -8.79 -1.35 -5.15
CA TYR A 197 -9.49 -0.05 -5.15
C TYR A 197 -9.80 0.42 -3.73
N ARG A 198 -10.22 -0.52 -2.86
CA ARG A 198 -10.47 -0.20 -1.45
C ARG A 198 -9.16 0.12 -0.72
N LEU A 199 -8.05 -0.51 -1.12
CA LEU A 199 -6.72 -0.17 -0.62
C LEU A 199 -6.29 1.24 -1.05
N VAL A 200 -6.52 1.64 -2.30
CA VAL A 200 -6.26 3.01 -2.79
C VAL A 200 -7.06 4.04 -1.99
N GLU A 201 -8.36 3.83 -1.81
CA GLU A 201 -9.21 4.76 -1.06
C GLU A 201 -8.83 4.85 0.41
N MET A 202 -8.52 3.73 1.05
CA MET A 202 -8.03 3.74 2.42
C MET A 202 -6.65 4.43 2.53
N MET A 203 -5.80 4.27 1.51
CA MET A 203 -4.52 4.97 1.45
C MET A 203 -4.70 6.48 1.29
N GLN A 204 -5.73 6.96 0.56
CA GLN A 204 -6.06 8.39 0.49
C GLN A 204 -6.41 8.95 1.88
N LEU A 205 -7.22 8.21 2.67
CA LEU A 205 -7.54 8.58 4.05
C LEU A 205 -6.28 8.58 4.93
N PHE A 206 -5.45 7.54 4.81
CA PHE A 206 -4.16 7.46 5.50
C PHE A 206 -3.27 8.68 5.19
N VAL A 207 -3.14 9.07 3.92
CA VAL A 207 -2.37 10.25 3.50
C VAL A 207 -2.94 11.53 4.11
N ALA A 208 -4.27 11.71 4.05
CA ALA A 208 -4.94 12.90 4.58
C ALA A 208 -4.80 13.03 6.10
N LEU A 209 -4.80 11.91 6.82
CA LEU A 209 -4.58 11.85 8.27
C LEU A 209 -3.11 11.99 8.68
N SER A 210 -2.18 11.62 7.78
CA SER A 210 -0.75 11.66 8.05
C SER A 210 -0.24 13.10 8.24
N ASP A 211 -0.66 14.02 7.37
CA ASP A 211 -0.37 15.45 7.48
C ASP A 211 -1.35 16.28 6.61
N SER A 212 -1.90 17.35 7.19
CA SER A 212 -2.76 18.32 6.49
C SER A 212 -2.17 18.88 5.19
N ALA A 213 -0.84 19.03 5.12
CA ALA A 213 -0.13 19.52 3.95
C ALA A 213 -0.24 18.58 2.73
N LEU A 214 -0.56 17.31 2.94
CA LEU A 214 -0.72 16.32 1.89
C LEU A 214 -2.14 16.24 1.33
N HIS A 215 -3.12 16.84 2.02
CA HIS A 215 -4.53 16.70 1.69
C HIS A 215 -4.86 17.12 0.24
N GLY A 216 -4.40 18.30 -0.18
CA GLY A 216 -4.63 18.78 -1.55
C GLY A 216 -4.10 17.84 -2.62
N ARG A 217 -2.89 17.32 -2.43
CA ARG A 217 -2.26 16.36 -3.37
C ARG A 217 -2.95 14.99 -3.37
N ALA A 218 -3.43 14.53 -2.21
CA ALA A 218 -4.23 13.31 -2.13
C ALA A 218 -5.56 13.45 -2.90
N MET A 219 -6.21 14.61 -2.81
CA MET A 219 -7.44 14.90 -3.55
C MET A 219 -7.21 14.99 -5.07
N GLU A 220 -6.08 15.55 -5.52
CA GLU A 220 -5.71 15.52 -6.94
C GLU A 220 -5.53 14.10 -7.47
N ILE A 221 -4.87 13.22 -6.69
CA ILE A 221 -4.72 11.80 -7.04
C ILE A 221 -6.09 11.10 -7.09
N ALA A 222 -6.98 11.40 -6.14
CA ALA A 222 -8.34 10.86 -6.12
C ALA A 222 -9.16 11.30 -7.33
N ALA A 223 -9.09 12.57 -7.73
CA ALA A 223 -9.78 13.06 -8.92
C ALA A 223 -9.32 12.34 -10.19
N ARG A 224 -8.00 12.13 -10.37
CA ARG A 224 -7.47 11.33 -11.50
C ARG A 224 -7.91 9.88 -11.43
N PHE A 225 -7.95 9.30 -10.22
CA PHE A 225 -8.41 7.92 -10.03
C PHE A 225 -9.83 7.73 -10.55
N GLU A 226 -10.74 8.64 -10.20
CA GLU A 226 -12.14 8.63 -10.68
C GLU A 226 -12.26 8.93 -12.18
N GLU A 227 -11.47 9.88 -12.69
CA GLU A 227 -11.46 10.21 -14.11
C GLU A 227 -11.04 9.02 -14.99
N GLU A 228 -10.01 8.29 -14.56
CA GLU A 228 -9.48 7.12 -15.26
C GLU A 228 -10.32 5.84 -15.05
N ASP A 229 -11.20 5.78 -14.03
CA ASP A 229 -12.07 4.63 -13.74
C ASP A 229 -13.35 4.55 -14.59
N ARG A 230 -13.31 5.03 -15.83
CA ARG A 230 -14.46 5.01 -16.76
C ARG A 230 -14.60 3.71 -17.54
N THR A 231 -13.55 2.89 -17.54
CA THR A 231 -13.49 1.63 -18.28
C THR A 231 -14.09 0.46 -17.49
N ARG A 232 -14.53 -0.58 -18.21
CA ARG A 232 -14.91 -1.88 -17.64
C ARG A 232 -13.81 -2.93 -17.76
N ASP A 233 -12.72 -2.62 -18.47
CA ASP A 233 -11.59 -3.52 -18.68
C ASP A 233 -10.87 -3.78 -17.35
N PRO A 234 -10.80 -5.04 -16.89
CA PRO A 234 -10.12 -5.40 -15.65
C PRO A 234 -8.64 -5.01 -15.61
N LEU A 235 -7.90 -5.15 -16.71
CA LEU A 235 -6.47 -4.83 -16.74
C LEU A 235 -6.23 -3.33 -16.64
N LEU A 236 -7.04 -2.52 -17.32
CA LEU A 236 -6.96 -1.05 -17.19
C LEU A 236 -7.34 -0.59 -15.78
N LYS A 237 -8.30 -1.26 -15.12
CA LYS A 237 -8.60 -1.00 -13.70
C LYS A 237 -7.42 -1.36 -12.79
N LEU A 238 -6.81 -2.52 -12.98
CA LEU A 238 -5.61 -2.90 -12.22
C LEU A 238 -4.49 -1.89 -12.41
N ARG A 239 -4.25 -1.45 -13.64
CA ARG A 239 -3.24 -0.45 -13.97
C ARG A 239 -3.50 0.83 -13.20
N ASN A 240 -4.72 1.39 -13.29
CA ASN A 240 -5.10 2.60 -12.58
C ASN A 240 -4.89 2.42 -11.06
N GLY A 241 -5.43 1.35 -10.48
CA GLY A 241 -5.32 1.09 -9.04
C GLY A 241 -3.87 1.03 -8.54
N PHE A 242 -2.98 0.31 -9.22
CA PHE A 242 -1.57 0.23 -8.80
C PHE A 242 -0.84 1.56 -9.01
N CYS A 243 -1.13 2.31 -10.08
CA CYS A 243 -0.56 3.65 -10.29
C CYS A 243 -0.93 4.58 -9.12
N ARG A 244 -2.19 4.60 -8.69
CA ARG A 244 -2.61 5.46 -7.57
C ARG A 244 -2.04 5.00 -6.23
N LEU A 245 -1.94 3.68 -6.02
CA LEU A 245 -1.30 3.16 -4.81
C LEU A 245 0.18 3.57 -4.74
N PHE A 246 0.90 3.48 -5.86
CA PHE A 246 2.27 3.98 -5.97
C PHE A 246 2.35 5.48 -5.64
N GLU A 247 1.54 6.31 -6.30
CA GLU A 247 1.56 7.77 -6.12
C GLU A 247 1.29 8.19 -4.67
N LEU A 248 0.28 7.60 -4.03
CA LEU A 248 -0.10 7.92 -2.64
C LEU A 248 0.99 7.49 -1.66
N THR A 249 1.58 6.31 -1.88
CA THR A 249 2.65 5.80 -1.01
C THR A 249 3.93 6.60 -1.18
N HIS A 250 4.27 6.97 -2.41
CA HIS A 250 5.40 7.84 -2.72
C HIS A 250 5.25 9.23 -2.12
N LEU A 251 4.04 9.80 -2.19
CA LEU A 251 3.70 11.08 -1.60
C LEU A 251 4.00 11.10 -0.10
N VAL A 252 3.49 10.12 0.65
CA VAL A 252 3.72 10.05 2.10
C VAL A 252 5.18 9.74 2.42
N ALA A 253 5.80 8.79 1.72
CA ALA A 253 7.20 8.43 1.96
C ALA A 253 8.13 9.63 1.78
N THR A 254 7.96 10.38 0.70
CA THR A 254 8.77 11.58 0.41
C THR A 254 8.54 12.68 1.44
N HIS A 255 7.28 12.89 1.85
CA HIS A 255 6.94 13.88 2.87
C HIS A 255 7.57 13.57 4.22
N LEU A 256 7.38 12.35 4.72
CA LEU A 256 7.92 11.93 6.01
C LEU A 256 9.44 11.99 6.02
N GLU A 257 10.09 11.62 4.90
CA GLU A 257 11.54 11.74 4.81
C GLU A 257 12.00 13.21 4.87
N GLY A 258 11.27 14.12 4.24
CA GLY A 258 11.55 15.56 4.32
C GLY A 258 11.40 16.08 5.75
N VAL A 259 10.29 15.73 6.42
CA VAL A 259 10.01 16.14 7.80
C VAL A 259 11.13 15.66 8.74
N PHE A 260 11.53 14.39 8.66
CA PHE A 260 12.56 13.80 9.52
C PHE A 260 13.99 14.30 9.24
N LYS A 261 14.25 15.03 8.16
CA LYS A 261 15.54 15.71 7.95
C LYS A 261 15.60 17.09 8.60
N THR A 262 14.45 17.72 8.77
CA THR A 262 14.34 19.11 9.22
C THR A 262 14.07 19.26 10.71
N GLY A 263 13.61 18.19 11.38
CA GLY A 263 13.37 18.13 12.82
C GLY A 263 14.40 17.27 13.53
#